data_AF-A0A7S1X2D4-F1
#
_entry.id   AF-A0A7S1X2D4-F1
#
_cell.length_a   1.000
_cell.length_b   1.000
_cell.length_c   1.000
_cell.angle_alpha   90.00
_cell.angle_beta   90.00
_cell.angle_gamma   90.00
#
_symmetry.space_group_name_H-M   'P 1'
#
loop_
_entity.id
_entity.type
_entity.pdbx_description
1 polymer ?
#
loop_
_entity_poly.entity_id
_entity_poly.type
_entity_poly.pdbx_seq_one_letter_code
_entity_poly.pdbx_strand_id
1 'polypeptide(L)'
;AATGLPGNSVSVLFRAKENATEVTKKFVAEHQLTQDMGTAILASAVKQGTELRILPALEFPVYAASKSPETDEGVMFQLFQGDNANQMVASFAEKHGLSKEDEERLLEYTMSLAKSSRLMPVVMLNVNVTEPGTEEKPGRRVPLSVPIYEGDSVATQAEATARAAELPEDVVAGFVDAAVAEGKRARLVPAIVFNISLDSEEIKIPAYMGDNVTEVGVQFAQSRALSEEDTSHLLSQLTLVAMREKLLPMLSIPVSVTQNDGETGATNTTKVVLEVYHGENIEEAVDKFLKSVEASEEDYGASRKTLLEKATREAYDVGLLALMEVPVTISGKERAVKVFKGDSPLQSVERFLASLPTGALPADWSETDKESLVKLIDAEARELRLLPVMQLEVQAGDQLIPLYIFKGDNITGMVENMTAKLNLSPEDSAILEQQVVSKAQARRLVPKLTVPVQMEDGKTEDLFLFEGDSVKEAVVGWGKAHGLPDEQLVRLESSVKARATMERVIPALRFAMDVAGARQELQLFSGDNITNTVHAFVEKHGMGGDSKTELIK
;
A
#
# COMPACT_ATOMS: atom_id res chain seq x y z
N ALA A 1 -24.50 -59.95 34.90
CA ALA A 1 -25.71 -60.59 34.37
C ALA A 1 -26.46 -59.59 33.51
N ALA A 2 -26.36 -59.73 32.20
CA ALA A 2 -27.25 -59.17 31.19
C ALA A 2 -27.19 -60.17 30.02
N THR A 3 -27.70 -61.39 30.23
CA THR A 3 -28.93 -61.87 29.58
C THR A 3 -29.01 -61.39 28.13
N GLY A 4 -28.55 -62.27 27.24
CA GLY A 4 -28.72 -62.12 25.81
C GLY A 4 -30.18 -61.89 25.47
N LEU A 5 -30.41 -60.93 24.58
CA LEU A 5 -31.65 -60.82 23.84
C LEU A 5 -31.55 -61.77 22.65
N PRO A 6 -32.38 -62.83 22.55
CA PRO A 6 -32.66 -63.45 21.27
C PRO A 6 -33.58 -62.49 20.51
N GLY A 7 -32.98 -61.43 19.93
CA GLY A 7 -33.69 -60.59 18.98
C GLY A 7 -33.71 -61.33 17.65
N ASN A 8 -34.87 -61.85 17.24
CA ASN A 8 -35.05 -62.37 15.88
C ASN A 8 -34.53 -61.33 14.88
N SER A 9 -33.42 -61.63 14.21
CA SER A 9 -32.89 -60.80 13.14
C SER A 9 -33.82 -60.91 11.94
N VAL A 10 -34.80 -60.01 11.88
CA VAL A 10 -35.69 -59.90 10.73
C VAL A 10 -34.91 -59.23 9.59
N SER A 11 -34.73 -59.97 8.50
CA SER A 11 -34.04 -59.47 7.30
C SER A 11 -35.06 -58.89 6.32
N VAL A 12 -34.81 -57.67 5.85
CA VAL A 12 -35.53 -57.10 4.71
C VAL A 12 -34.79 -57.47 3.42
N LEU A 13 -35.49 -58.06 2.46
CA LEU A 13 -34.90 -58.47 1.18
C LEU A 13 -35.30 -57.45 0.11
N PHE A 14 -34.30 -56.87 -0.56
CA PHE A 14 -34.49 -56.02 -1.73
C PHE A 14 -34.11 -56.81 -2.99
N ARG A 15 -35.03 -56.96 -3.94
CA ARG A 15 -34.73 -57.57 -5.23
C ARG A 15 -34.31 -56.50 -6.24
N ALA A 16 -33.53 -56.91 -7.24
CA ALA A 16 -33.13 -56.01 -8.32
C ALA A 16 -34.38 -55.43 -9.02
N LYS A 17 -34.38 -54.10 -9.24
CA LYS A 17 -35.48 -53.29 -9.82
C LYS A 17 -36.71 -53.07 -8.93
N GLU A 18 -36.69 -53.50 -7.66
CA GLU A 18 -37.73 -53.10 -6.71
C GLU A 18 -37.48 -51.68 -6.19
N ASN A 19 -38.55 -50.90 -6.04
CA ASN A 19 -38.45 -49.58 -5.42
C ASN A 19 -38.17 -49.74 -3.92
N ALA A 20 -36.96 -49.37 -3.49
CA ALA A 20 -36.52 -49.52 -2.11
C ALA A 20 -37.46 -48.82 -1.11
N THR A 21 -38.01 -47.65 -1.47
CA THR A 21 -38.98 -46.93 -0.64
C THR A 21 -40.25 -47.72 -0.43
N GLU A 22 -40.81 -48.34 -1.46
CA GLU A 22 -42.02 -49.17 -1.35
C GLU A 22 -41.77 -50.47 -0.58
N VAL A 23 -40.61 -51.11 -0.78
CA VAL A 23 -40.20 -52.30 -0.03
C VAL A 23 -40.02 -51.96 1.46
N THR A 24 -39.34 -50.87 1.79
CA THR A 24 -39.19 -50.41 3.17
C THR A 24 -40.52 -50.01 3.78
N LYS A 25 -41.40 -49.32 3.04
CA LYS A 25 -42.73 -48.93 3.53
C LYS A 25 -43.61 -50.14 3.86
N LYS A 26 -43.59 -51.19 3.01
CA LYS A 26 -44.26 -52.46 3.30
C LYS A 26 -43.67 -53.16 4.52
N PHE A 27 -42.34 -53.23 4.60
CA PHE A 27 -41.65 -53.85 5.73
C PHE A 27 -41.94 -53.14 7.06
N VAL A 28 -41.92 -51.80 7.06
CA VAL A 28 -42.26 -50.95 8.21
C VAL A 28 -43.72 -51.17 8.64
N ALA A 29 -44.64 -51.24 7.68
CA ALA A 29 -46.05 -51.50 7.96
C ALA A 29 -46.30 -52.91 8.51
N GLU A 30 -45.66 -53.93 7.93
CA GLU A 30 -45.78 -55.33 8.36
C GLU A 30 -45.22 -55.57 9.77
N HIS A 31 -44.17 -54.84 10.15
CA HIS A 31 -43.48 -55.00 11.44
C HIS A 31 -43.80 -53.90 12.46
N GLN A 32 -44.77 -53.03 12.15
CA GLN A 32 -45.24 -51.93 13.01
C GLN A 32 -44.09 -51.02 13.50
N LEU A 33 -43.11 -50.76 12.63
CA LEU A 33 -41.95 -49.92 12.95
C LEU A 33 -42.30 -48.43 12.89
N THR A 34 -41.51 -47.59 13.58
CA THR A 34 -41.68 -46.14 13.52
C THR A 34 -41.18 -45.57 12.18
N GLN A 35 -41.64 -44.38 11.83
CA GLN A 35 -41.20 -43.66 10.63
C GLN A 35 -39.69 -43.37 10.63
N ASP A 36 -39.12 -43.05 11.80
CA ASP A 36 -37.67 -42.81 11.94
C ASP A 36 -36.86 -44.08 11.68
N MET A 37 -37.32 -45.22 12.22
CA MET A 37 -36.70 -46.52 11.94
C MET A 37 -36.83 -46.91 10.46
N GLY A 38 -38.00 -46.63 9.85
CA GLY A 38 -38.19 -46.80 8.41
C GLY A 38 -37.24 -45.95 7.57
N THR A 39 -37.00 -44.71 7.98
CA THR A 39 -36.05 -43.80 7.32
C THR A 39 -34.61 -44.31 7.46
N ALA A 40 -34.22 -44.80 8.64
CA ALA A 40 -32.90 -45.38 8.86
C ALA A 40 -32.68 -46.69 8.08
N ILE A 41 -33.71 -47.56 8.01
CA ILE A 41 -33.68 -48.79 7.20
C ILE A 41 -33.56 -48.44 5.72
N LEU A 42 -34.34 -47.48 5.23
CA LEU A 42 -34.27 -47.05 3.84
C LEU A 42 -32.90 -46.46 3.51
N ALA A 43 -32.35 -45.60 4.36
CA ALA A 43 -31.02 -45.02 4.18
C ALA A 43 -29.92 -46.09 4.16
N SER A 44 -30.00 -47.07 5.07
CA SER A 44 -29.06 -48.20 5.12
C SER A 44 -29.18 -49.12 3.90
N ALA A 45 -30.41 -49.40 3.46
CA ALA A 45 -30.68 -50.22 2.28
C ALA A 45 -30.24 -49.54 0.98
N VAL A 46 -30.49 -48.23 0.84
CA VAL A 46 -30.00 -47.44 -0.29
C VAL A 46 -28.47 -47.44 -0.28
N LYS A 47 -27.82 -47.17 0.85
CA LYS A 47 -26.36 -47.19 0.96
C LYS A 47 -25.78 -48.54 0.56
N GLN A 48 -26.24 -49.64 1.17
CA GLN A 48 -25.76 -51.00 0.86
C GLN A 48 -26.10 -51.42 -0.57
N GLY A 49 -27.29 -51.07 -1.06
CA GLY A 49 -27.74 -51.37 -2.42
C GLY A 49 -26.90 -50.65 -3.48
N THR A 50 -26.52 -49.40 -3.23
CA THR A 50 -25.62 -48.63 -4.10
C THR A 50 -24.19 -49.18 -4.05
N GLU A 51 -23.67 -49.49 -2.85
CA GLU A 51 -22.33 -50.11 -2.67
C GLU A 51 -22.22 -51.48 -3.36
N LEU A 52 -23.29 -52.28 -3.34
CA LEU A 52 -23.38 -53.59 -3.98
C LEU A 52 -23.78 -53.53 -5.47
N ARG A 53 -23.95 -52.32 -6.04
CA ARG A 53 -24.40 -52.09 -7.43
C ARG A 53 -25.76 -52.72 -7.77
N ILE A 54 -26.63 -52.86 -6.78
CA ILE A 54 -28.01 -53.36 -6.94
C ILE A 54 -28.97 -52.20 -7.24
N LEU A 55 -28.71 -51.03 -6.66
CA LEU A 55 -29.43 -49.79 -6.91
C LEU A 55 -28.54 -48.81 -7.70
N PRO A 56 -29.12 -48.05 -8.66
CA PRO A 56 -28.37 -47.02 -9.36
C PRO A 56 -27.96 -45.92 -8.38
N ALA A 57 -26.72 -45.46 -8.52
CA ALA A 57 -26.20 -44.31 -7.79
C ALA A 57 -26.84 -43.00 -8.29
N LEU A 58 -27.13 -42.93 -9.59
CA LEU A 58 -27.87 -41.84 -10.22
C LEU A 58 -28.91 -42.41 -11.18
N GLU A 59 -30.13 -41.88 -11.14
CA GLU A 59 -31.22 -42.29 -12.02
C GLU A 59 -32.09 -41.09 -12.38
N PHE A 60 -32.32 -40.86 -13.67
CA PHE A 60 -33.18 -39.77 -14.16
C PHE A 60 -33.73 -40.08 -15.57
N PRO A 61 -34.91 -39.52 -15.93
CA PRO A 61 -35.48 -39.71 -17.26
C PRO A 61 -34.76 -38.87 -18.31
N VAL A 62 -34.47 -39.47 -19.47
CA VAL A 62 -33.95 -38.79 -20.66
C VAL A 62 -35.05 -38.75 -21.71
N TYR A 63 -35.40 -37.54 -22.14
CA TYR A 63 -36.40 -37.30 -23.18
C TYR A 63 -35.70 -37.07 -24.51
N ALA A 64 -35.79 -38.05 -25.42
CA ALA A 64 -35.26 -37.88 -26.77
C ALA A 64 -36.23 -37.05 -27.61
N ALA A 65 -35.74 -36.03 -28.31
CA ALA A 65 -36.55 -35.15 -29.16
C ALA A 65 -37.18 -35.84 -30.39
N SER A 66 -36.98 -37.14 -30.59
CA SER A 66 -37.49 -37.86 -31.77
C SER A 66 -38.19 -39.17 -31.40
N LYS A 67 -39.51 -39.09 -31.21
CA LYS A 67 -40.56 -39.89 -31.91
C LYS A 67 -41.89 -39.78 -31.15
N SER A 68 -42.82 -39.06 -31.78
CA SER A 68 -44.27 -39.01 -31.52
C SER A 68 -44.73 -38.41 -30.16
N PRO A 69 -45.57 -37.36 -30.16
CA PRO A 69 -46.04 -36.67 -28.95
C PRO A 69 -47.10 -37.44 -28.14
N GLU A 70 -47.28 -38.75 -28.36
CA GLU A 70 -48.34 -39.54 -27.70
C GLU A 70 -47.84 -40.49 -26.61
N THR A 71 -46.52 -40.61 -26.38
CA THR A 71 -45.97 -41.33 -25.22
C THR A 71 -44.79 -40.55 -24.66
N ASP A 72 -45.06 -39.61 -23.75
CA ASP A 72 -44.09 -38.78 -23.03
C ASP A 72 -43.36 -39.58 -21.93
N GLU A 73 -43.10 -40.87 -22.17
CA GLU A 73 -42.39 -41.74 -21.23
C GLU A 73 -40.89 -41.62 -21.48
N GLY A 74 -40.24 -40.74 -20.70
CA GLY A 74 -38.78 -40.61 -20.71
C GLY A 74 -38.10 -41.95 -20.43
N VAL A 75 -37.01 -42.22 -21.14
CA VAL A 75 -36.22 -43.45 -20.92
C VAL A 75 -35.27 -43.22 -19.76
N MET A 76 -35.33 -44.07 -18.75
CA MET A 76 -34.50 -43.91 -17.55
C MET A 76 -33.02 -44.20 -17.86
N PHE A 77 -32.16 -43.20 -17.64
CA PHE A 77 -30.72 -43.36 -17.57
C PHE A 77 -30.33 -43.75 -16.15
N GLN A 78 -29.44 -44.74 -16.04
CA GLN A 78 -28.98 -45.27 -14.75
C GLN A 78 -27.46 -45.33 -14.75
N LEU A 79 -26.85 -44.78 -13.70
CA LEU A 79 -25.42 -44.85 -13.44
C LEU A 79 -25.20 -45.56 -12.10
N PHE A 80 -24.36 -46.58 -12.06
CA PHE A 80 -24.02 -47.28 -10.82
C PHE A 80 -22.69 -46.78 -10.26
N GLN A 81 -22.47 -47.02 -8.98
CA GLN A 81 -21.20 -46.66 -8.34
C GLN A 81 -20.04 -47.41 -9.00
N GLY A 82 -19.00 -46.65 -9.39
CA GLY A 82 -17.82 -47.17 -10.09
C GLY A 82 -17.95 -47.26 -11.61
N ASP A 83 -19.10 -46.92 -12.19
CA ASP A 83 -19.25 -46.81 -13.64
C ASP A 83 -18.47 -45.63 -14.20
N ASN A 84 -17.94 -45.79 -15.41
CA ASN A 84 -17.40 -44.68 -16.18
C ASN A 84 -18.55 -43.94 -16.87
N ALA A 85 -18.86 -42.73 -16.40
CA ALA A 85 -19.97 -41.92 -16.93
C ALA A 85 -19.88 -41.72 -18.45
N ASN A 86 -18.68 -41.49 -19.01
CA ASN A 86 -18.49 -41.33 -20.45
C ASN A 86 -18.91 -42.60 -21.21
N GLN A 87 -18.49 -43.78 -20.74
CA GLN A 87 -18.85 -45.05 -21.38
C GLN A 87 -20.33 -45.38 -21.27
N MET A 88 -20.94 -45.07 -20.11
CA MET A 88 -22.36 -45.32 -19.88
C MET A 88 -23.25 -44.39 -20.71
N VAL A 89 -22.89 -43.11 -20.79
CA VAL A 89 -23.59 -42.14 -21.65
C VAL A 89 -23.44 -42.51 -23.11
N ALA A 90 -22.24 -42.86 -23.58
CA ALA A 90 -22.02 -43.31 -24.96
C ALA A 90 -22.83 -44.58 -25.28
N SER A 91 -22.82 -45.58 -24.40
CA SER A 91 -23.60 -46.82 -24.58
C SER A 91 -25.10 -46.57 -24.58
N PHE A 92 -25.58 -45.63 -23.75
CA PHE A 92 -26.99 -45.23 -23.71
C PHE A 92 -27.37 -44.46 -24.98
N ALA A 93 -26.54 -43.52 -25.42
CA ALA A 93 -26.73 -42.76 -26.64
C ALA A 93 -26.79 -43.66 -27.87
N GLU A 94 -25.86 -44.61 -28.00
CA GLU A 94 -25.85 -45.61 -29.08
C GLU A 94 -27.12 -46.46 -29.06
N LYS A 95 -27.49 -47.00 -27.89
CA LYS A 95 -28.67 -47.86 -27.73
C LYS A 95 -29.98 -47.16 -28.06
N HIS A 96 -30.08 -45.86 -27.77
CA HIS A 96 -31.29 -45.06 -27.96
C HIS A 96 -31.26 -44.17 -29.21
N GLY A 97 -30.20 -44.24 -30.02
CA GLY A 97 -30.07 -43.50 -31.26
C GLY A 97 -29.99 -41.98 -31.06
N LEU A 98 -29.39 -41.53 -29.96
CA LEU A 98 -29.17 -40.11 -29.68
C LEU A 98 -28.12 -39.54 -30.64
N SER A 99 -28.25 -38.25 -30.98
CA SER A 99 -27.21 -37.56 -31.75
C SER A 99 -25.97 -37.34 -30.89
N LYS A 100 -24.82 -37.07 -31.52
CA LYS A 100 -23.58 -36.75 -30.80
C LYS A 100 -23.70 -35.49 -29.93
N GLU A 101 -24.48 -34.50 -30.39
CA GLU A 101 -24.74 -33.29 -29.60
C GLU A 101 -25.60 -33.59 -28.36
N ASP A 102 -26.59 -34.48 -28.49
CA ASP A 102 -27.40 -34.93 -27.36
C ASP A 102 -26.59 -35.82 -26.38
N GLU A 103 -25.66 -36.63 -26.89
CA GLU A 103 -24.71 -37.39 -26.07
C GLU A 103 -23.83 -36.45 -25.23
N GLU A 104 -23.27 -35.40 -25.84
CA GLU A 104 -22.43 -34.41 -25.15
C GLU A 104 -23.24 -33.66 -24.07
N ARG A 105 -24.47 -33.24 -24.37
CA ARG A 105 -25.36 -32.61 -23.39
C ARG A 105 -25.78 -33.55 -22.27
N LEU A 106 -26.10 -34.81 -22.59
CA LEU A 106 -26.44 -35.83 -21.60
C LEU A 106 -25.24 -36.11 -20.70
N LEU A 107 -24.02 -36.13 -21.26
CA LEU A 107 -22.80 -36.30 -20.48
C LEU A 107 -22.58 -35.13 -19.54
N GLU A 108 -22.69 -33.89 -20.02
CA GLU A 108 -22.57 -32.70 -19.19
C GLU A 108 -23.59 -32.70 -18.04
N TYR A 109 -24.85 -33.00 -18.34
CA TYR A 109 -25.92 -33.11 -17.34
C TYR A 109 -25.67 -34.24 -16.34
N THR A 110 -25.26 -35.42 -16.81
CA THR A 110 -24.90 -36.56 -15.96
C THR A 110 -23.75 -36.23 -15.03
N MET A 111 -22.70 -35.57 -15.54
CA MET A 111 -21.54 -35.15 -14.75
C MET A 111 -21.92 -34.09 -13.72
N SER A 112 -22.78 -33.13 -14.08
CA SER A 112 -23.31 -32.12 -13.15
C SER A 112 -24.11 -32.77 -12.02
N LEU A 113 -25.04 -33.66 -12.36
CA LEU A 113 -25.84 -34.38 -11.36
C LEU A 113 -24.96 -35.25 -10.45
N ALA A 114 -24.03 -36.00 -11.03
CA ALA A 114 -23.13 -36.86 -10.26
C ALA A 114 -22.22 -36.07 -9.31
N LYS A 115 -21.77 -34.85 -9.68
CA LYS A 115 -21.06 -33.93 -8.79
C LYS A 115 -21.96 -33.44 -7.64
N SER A 116 -23.15 -32.95 -7.95
CA SER A 116 -24.10 -32.44 -6.94
C SER A 116 -24.58 -33.52 -5.97
N SER A 117 -24.68 -34.77 -6.44
CA SER A 117 -25.03 -35.95 -5.63
C SER A 117 -23.82 -36.60 -4.95
N ARG A 118 -22.64 -35.96 -4.99
CA ARG A 118 -21.39 -36.41 -4.37
C ARG A 118 -20.97 -37.84 -4.78
N LEU A 119 -21.34 -38.26 -5.99
CA LEU A 119 -20.96 -39.57 -6.54
C LEU A 119 -19.57 -39.55 -7.16
N MET A 120 -19.09 -38.35 -7.54
CA MET A 120 -17.74 -38.14 -8.02
C MET A 120 -17.14 -36.89 -7.35
N PRO A 121 -15.85 -36.94 -6.97
CA PRO A 121 -15.16 -35.78 -6.44
C PRO A 121 -15.01 -34.73 -7.54
N VAL A 122 -15.11 -33.46 -7.14
CA VAL A 122 -14.80 -32.31 -7.99
C VAL A 122 -13.32 -32.31 -8.34
N VAL A 123 -12.45 -32.65 -7.37
CA VAL A 123 -11.01 -32.78 -7.55
C VAL A 123 -10.46 -33.91 -6.67
N MET A 124 -9.46 -34.62 -7.19
CA MET A 124 -8.61 -35.54 -6.42
C MET A 124 -7.29 -34.85 -6.09
N LEU A 125 -7.06 -34.51 -4.82
CA LEU A 125 -5.79 -33.92 -4.38
C LEU A 125 -4.80 -35.03 -4.04
N ASN A 126 -3.63 -35.04 -4.68
CA ASN A 126 -2.56 -35.98 -4.35
C ASN A 126 -1.58 -35.31 -3.38
N VAL A 127 -1.62 -35.74 -2.12
CA VAL A 127 -0.86 -35.12 -1.03
C VAL A 127 0.19 -36.11 -0.56
N ASN A 128 1.44 -35.64 -0.49
CA ASN A 128 2.56 -36.43 0.01
C ASN A 128 2.93 -35.95 1.41
N VAL A 129 2.97 -36.85 2.37
CA VAL A 129 3.52 -36.56 3.71
C VAL A 129 4.61 -37.55 4.04
N THR A 130 5.64 -37.05 4.72
CA THR A 130 6.76 -37.87 5.18
C THR A 130 6.47 -38.28 6.62
N GLU A 131 6.30 -39.58 6.85
CA GLU A 131 6.22 -40.12 8.21
C GLU A 131 7.51 -39.82 8.97
N PRO A 132 7.46 -39.49 10.26
CA PRO A 132 8.65 -39.29 11.07
C PRO A 132 9.46 -40.59 11.10
N GLY A 133 10.68 -40.53 10.55
CA GLY A 133 11.64 -41.62 10.59
C GLY A 133 12.39 -41.69 11.91
N THR A 134 12.99 -42.84 12.20
CA THR A 134 14.03 -42.95 13.23
C THR A 134 15.41 -42.82 12.57
N GLU A 135 16.47 -42.63 13.36
CA GLU A 135 17.85 -42.62 12.83
C GLU A 135 18.19 -43.90 12.03
N GLU A 136 17.50 -45.00 12.31
CA GLU A 136 17.69 -46.29 11.63
C GLU A 136 16.78 -46.51 10.40
N LYS A 137 15.71 -45.72 10.24
CA LYS A 137 14.78 -45.80 9.10
C LYS A 137 14.36 -44.40 8.64
N PRO A 138 14.87 -43.90 7.51
CA PRO A 138 14.45 -42.60 6.98
C PRO A 138 12.94 -42.59 6.74
N GLY A 139 12.32 -41.45 7.07
CA GLY A 139 10.87 -41.25 6.99
C GLY A 139 10.32 -41.61 5.62
N ARG A 140 9.23 -42.38 5.59
CA ARG A 140 8.60 -42.85 4.36
C ARG A 140 7.65 -41.77 3.84
N ARG A 141 7.71 -41.48 2.53
CA ARG A 141 6.67 -40.67 1.87
C ARG A 141 5.45 -41.53 1.59
N VAL A 142 4.31 -41.12 2.13
CA VAL A 142 3.01 -41.75 1.89
C VAL A 142 2.20 -40.83 0.98
N PRO A 143 1.99 -41.20 -0.30
CA PRO A 143 1.06 -40.50 -1.17
C PRO A 143 -0.37 -40.93 -0.81
N LEU A 144 -1.22 -39.97 -0.47
CA LEU A 144 -2.66 -40.20 -0.31
C LEU A 144 -3.44 -39.30 -1.26
N SER A 145 -4.50 -39.85 -1.84
CA SER A 145 -5.44 -39.10 -2.67
C SER A 145 -6.65 -38.70 -1.85
N VAL A 146 -6.87 -37.39 -1.70
CA VAL A 146 -8.00 -36.81 -0.96
C VAL A 146 -9.11 -36.44 -1.96
N PRO A 147 -10.25 -37.16 -1.98
CA PRO A 147 -11.38 -36.82 -2.85
C PRO A 147 -12.16 -35.64 -2.28
N ILE A 148 -12.18 -34.50 -2.97
CA ILE A 148 -12.93 -33.31 -2.57
C ILE A 148 -14.26 -33.28 -3.33
N TYR A 149 -15.38 -33.30 -2.62
CA TYR A 149 -16.71 -33.16 -3.22
C TYR A 149 -17.22 -31.72 -3.13
N GLU A 150 -18.27 -31.42 -3.88
CA GLU A 150 -18.89 -30.10 -3.85
C GLU A 150 -19.42 -29.78 -2.45
N GLY A 151 -19.03 -28.60 -1.92
CA GLY A 151 -19.36 -28.17 -0.57
C GLY A 151 -18.45 -28.70 0.55
N ASP A 152 -17.46 -29.55 0.23
CA ASP A 152 -16.54 -30.05 1.25
C ASP A 152 -15.47 -29.03 1.64
N SER A 153 -15.10 -29.07 2.92
CA SER A 153 -13.86 -28.46 3.40
C SER A 153 -12.70 -29.40 3.11
N VAL A 154 -11.68 -28.91 2.41
CA VAL A 154 -10.43 -29.65 2.14
C VAL A 154 -9.81 -30.16 3.45
N ALA A 155 -9.84 -29.36 4.51
CA ALA A 155 -9.28 -29.75 5.80
C ALA A 155 -10.03 -30.95 6.41
N THR A 156 -11.36 -30.88 6.46
CA THR A 156 -12.20 -31.96 7.03
C THR A 156 -12.04 -33.26 6.26
N GLN A 157 -11.98 -33.16 4.93
CA GLN A 157 -11.86 -34.33 4.06
C GLN A 157 -10.45 -34.93 4.08
N ALA A 158 -9.42 -34.10 4.22
CA ALA A 158 -8.05 -34.54 4.44
C ALA A 158 -7.91 -35.26 5.79
N GLU A 159 -8.51 -34.73 6.86
CA GLU A 159 -8.52 -35.38 8.19
C GLU A 159 -9.23 -36.74 8.13
N ALA A 160 -10.40 -36.82 7.49
CA ALA A 160 -11.13 -38.08 7.31
C ALA A 160 -10.32 -39.10 6.49
N THR A 161 -9.65 -38.65 5.42
CA THR A 161 -8.79 -39.51 4.58
C THR A 161 -7.57 -40.00 5.37
N ALA A 162 -6.94 -39.13 6.15
CA ALA A 162 -5.79 -39.47 6.98
C ALA A 162 -6.16 -40.52 8.05
N ARG A 163 -7.30 -40.35 8.72
CA ARG A 163 -7.78 -41.32 9.71
C ARG A 163 -8.20 -42.65 9.09
N ALA A 164 -8.84 -42.62 7.91
CA ALA A 164 -9.19 -43.85 7.18
C ALA A 164 -7.93 -44.61 6.69
N ALA A 165 -6.84 -43.90 6.43
CA ALA A 165 -5.53 -44.47 6.11
C ALA A 165 -4.71 -44.84 7.36
N GLU A 166 -5.29 -44.71 8.57
CA GLU A 166 -4.66 -45.04 9.86
C GLU A 166 -3.33 -44.29 10.10
N LEU A 167 -3.22 -43.04 9.64
CA LEU A 167 -2.05 -42.21 9.91
C LEU A 167 -1.92 -41.88 11.42
N PRO A 168 -0.69 -41.79 11.96
CA PRO A 168 -0.47 -41.33 13.34
C PRO A 168 -1.00 -39.92 13.59
N GLU A 169 -1.59 -39.66 14.76
CA GLU A 169 -2.21 -38.36 15.11
C GLU A 169 -1.22 -37.18 15.02
N ASP A 170 0.07 -37.39 15.30
CA ASP A 170 1.12 -36.38 15.16
C ASP A 170 1.44 -36.04 13.68
N VAL A 171 1.03 -36.91 12.74
CA VAL A 171 1.20 -36.73 11.29
C VAL A 171 -0.08 -36.17 10.65
N VAL A 172 -1.26 -36.42 11.23
CA VAL A 172 -2.55 -35.97 10.70
C VAL A 172 -2.57 -34.45 10.50
N ALA A 173 -2.11 -33.67 11.48
CA ALA A 173 -2.08 -32.20 11.37
C ALA A 173 -1.22 -31.73 10.18
N GLY A 174 -0.01 -32.28 10.03
CA GLY A 174 0.87 -31.97 8.90
C GLY A 174 0.30 -32.39 7.55
N PHE A 175 -0.47 -33.49 7.51
CA PHE A 175 -1.20 -33.91 6.31
C PHE A 175 -2.34 -32.99 5.95
N VAL A 176 -3.14 -32.56 6.93
CA VAL A 176 -4.20 -31.59 6.73
C VAL A 176 -3.62 -30.28 6.20
N ASP A 177 -2.53 -29.78 6.78
CA ASP A 177 -1.86 -28.56 6.32
C ASP A 177 -1.33 -28.69 4.88
N ALA A 178 -0.69 -29.82 4.55
CA ALA A 178 -0.22 -30.10 3.20
C ALA A 178 -1.38 -30.20 2.19
N ALA A 179 -2.48 -30.83 2.58
CA ALA A 179 -3.68 -30.93 1.76
C ALA A 179 -4.36 -29.58 1.54
N VAL A 180 -4.44 -28.73 2.57
CA VAL A 180 -4.93 -27.36 2.46
C VAL A 180 -4.02 -26.53 1.57
N ALA A 181 -2.71 -26.66 1.69
CA ALA A 181 -1.76 -25.97 0.81
C ALA A 181 -1.95 -26.39 -0.65
N GLU A 182 -2.11 -27.68 -0.93
CA GLU A 182 -2.39 -28.17 -2.28
C GLU A 182 -3.78 -27.74 -2.77
N GLY A 183 -4.77 -27.72 -1.87
CA GLY A 183 -6.11 -27.17 -2.14
C GLY A 183 -6.08 -25.69 -2.50
N LYS A 184 -5.19 -24.88 -1.89
CA LYS A 184 -4.96 -23.49 -2.28
C LYS A 184 -4.36 -23.38 -3.68
N ARG A 185 -3.39 -24.25 -4.02
CA ARG A 185 -2.80 -24.30 -5.38
C ARG A 185 -3.82 -24.71 -6.44
N ALA A 186 -4.67 -25.67 -6.11
CA ALA A 186 -5.77 -26.15 -6.96
C ALA A 186 -6.99 -25.21 -6.98
N ARG A 187 -6.92 -24.04 -6.33
CA ARG A 187 -8.01 -23.06 -6.21
C ARG A 187 -9.30 -23.60 -5.57
N LEU A 188 -9.20 -24.63 -4.72
CA LEU A 188 -10.30 -25.18 -3.94
C LEU A 188 -10.49 -24.46 -2.61
N VAL A 189 -9.40 -23.92 -2.07
CA VAL A 189 -9.40 -23.11 -0.84
C VAL A 189 -8.93 -21.71 -1.22
N PRO A 190 -9.63 -20.64 -0.77
CA PRO A 190 -9.13 -19.29 -0.94
C PRO A 190 -7.73 -19.16 -0.34
N ALA A 191 -6.81 -18.57 -1.09
CA ALA A 191 -5.49 -18.23 -0.56
C ALA A 191 -5.63 -17.22 0.58
N ILE A 192 -6.56 -16.28 0.41
CA ILE A 192 -6.97 -15.27 1.37
C ILE A 192 -8.48 -15.04 1.29
N VAL A 193 -9.08 -14.62 2.40
CA VAL A 193 -10.43 -14.05 2.43
C VAL A 193 -10.31 -12.63 2.95
N PHE A 194 -10.61 -11.65 2.10
CA PHE A 194 -10.64 -10.25 2.50
C PHE A 194 -11.92 -9.98 3.28
N ASN A 195 -11.78 -9.59 4.56
CA ASN A 195 -12.90 -9.13 5.38
C ASN A 195 -12.93 -7.60 5.29
N ILE A 196 -13.98 -7.05 4.69
CA ILE A 196 -14.08 -5.63 4.35
C ILE A 196 -15.39 -5.10 4.90
N SER A 197 -15.37 -3.89 5.45
CA SER A 197 -16.57 -3.21 5.92
C SER A 197 -17.07 -2.23 4.86
N LEU A 198 -18.24 -2.51 4.29
CA LEU A 198 -18.95 -1.63 3.37
C LEU A 198 -20.32 -1.32 3.99
N ASP A 199 -20.68 -0.05 4.15
CA ASP A 199 -21.97 0.38 4.74
C ASP A 199 -22.36 -0.30 6.08
N SER A 200 -21.36 -0.61 6.92
CA SER A 200 -21.50 -1.35 8.19
C SER A 200 -21.82 -2.85 8.08
N GLU A 201 -21.76 -3.43 6.88
CA GLU A 201 -21.78 -4.89 6.67
C GLU A 201 -20.36 -5.43 6.51
N GLU A 202 -20.05 -6.57 7.15
CA GLU A 202 -18.78 -7.28 6.96
C GLU A 202 -18.90 -8.24 5.78
N ILE A 203 -18.20 -7.93 4.71
CA ILE A 203 -18.21 -8.67 3.46
C ILE A 203 -16.93 -9.51 3.36
N LYS A 204 -17.09 -10.77 2.94
CA LYS A 204 -15.99 -11.71 2.71
C LYS A 204 -15.76 -11.91 1.23
N ILE A 205 -14.61 -11.46 0.73
CA ILE A 205 -14.20 -11.63 -0.67
C ILE A 205 -13.07 -12.67 -0.71
N PRO A 206 -13.33 -13.91 -1.16
CA PRO A 206 -12.27 -14.90 -1.33
C PRO A 206 -11.41 -14.53 -2.54
N ALA A 207 -10.09 -14.64 -2.40
CA ALA A 207 -9.17 -14.62 -3.53
C ALA A 207 -8.29 -15.87 -3.51
N TYR A 208 -8.04 -16.40 -4.70
CA TYR A 208 -7.32 -17.64 -4.92
C TYR A 208 -5.90 -17.35 -5.40
N MET A 209 -5.03 -18.36 -5.31
CA MET A 209 -3.65 -18.21 -5.74
C MET A 209 -3.59 -17.93 -7.26
N GLY A 210 -2.91 -16.85 -7.65
CA GLY A 210 -2.82 -16.39 -9.04
C GLY A 210 -3.92 -15.41 -9.46
N ASP A 211 -4.87 -15.08 -8.59
CA ASP A 211 -5.85 -14.04 -8.89
C ASP A 211 -5.22 -12.65 -8.85
N ASN A 212 -5.63 -11.78 -9.77
CA ASN A 212 -5.38 -10.35 -9.67
C ASN A 212 -6.38 -9.75 -8.68
N VAL A 213 -5.89 -9.33 -7.51
CA VAL A 213 -6.75 -8.78 -6.43
C VAL A 213 -7.58 -7.58 -6.91
N THR A 214 -7.03 -6.73 -7.79
CA THR A 214 -7.77 -5.62 -8.38
C THR A 214 -8.92 -6.11 -9.24
N GLU A 215 -8.70 -7.15 -10.06
CA GLU A 215 -9.74 -7.74 -10.90
C GLU A 215 -10.83 -8.42 -10.06
N VAL A 216 -10.45 -9.15 -9.00
CA VAL A 216 -11.38 -9.74 -8.03
C VAL A 216 -12.28 -8.66 -7.41
N GLY A 217 -11.69 -7.52 -7.03
CA GLY A 217 -12.43 -6.38 -6.48
C GLY A 217 -13.39 -5.75 -7.50
N VAL A 218 -12.95 -5.58 -8.75
CA VAL A 218 -13.79 -5.04 -9.83
C VAL A 218 -14.94 -5.98 -10.15
N GLN A 219 -14.69 -7.29 -10.29
CA GLN A 219 -15.74 -8.29 -10.56
C GLN A 219 -16.74 -8.35 -9.41
N PHE A 220 -16.26 -8.27 -8.16
CA PHE A 220 -17.14 -8.20 -6.99
C PHE A 220 -18.02 -6.95 -7.02
N ALA A 221 -17.43 -5.77 -7.25
CA ALA A 221 -18.16 -4.52 -7.35
C ALA A 221 -19.24 -4.55 -8.44
N GLN A 222 -18.91 -5.12 -9.61
CA GLN A 222 -19.86 -5.32 -10.71
C GLN A 222 -21.00 -6.28 -10.31
N SER A 223 -20.68 -7.40 -9.65
CA SER A 223 -21.69 -8.38 -9.21
C SER A 223 -22.69 -7.83 -8.20
N ARG A 224 -22.27 -6.81 -7.43
CA ARG A 224 -23.08 -6.12 -6.42
C ARG A 224 -23.65 -4.79 -6.90
N ALA A 225 -23.36 -4.39 -8.14
CA ALA A 225 -23.75 -3.11 -8.71
C ALA A 225 -23.38 -1.91 -7.81
N LEU A 226 -22.16 -1.93 -7.24
CA LEU A 226 -21.66 -0.85 -6.40
C LEU A 226 -21.47 0.44 -7.20
N SER A 227 -21.54 1.58 -6.51
CA SER A 227 -21.24 2.89 -7.11
C SER A 227 -19.74 3.01 -7.45
N GLU A 228 -19.36 4.01 -8.26
CA GLU A 228 -17.94 4.28 -8.55
C GLU A 228 -17.14 4.65 -7.28
N GLU A 229 -17.77 5.39 -6.37
CA GLU A 229 -17.17 5.79 -5.08
C GLU A 229 -16.92 4.57 -4.20
N ASP A 230 -17.92 3.70 -4.04
CA ASP A 230 -17.82 2.47 -3.25
C ASP A 230 -16.83 1.49 -3.87
N THR A 231 -16.79 1.42 -5.21
CA THR A 231 -15.82 0.60 -5.95
C THR A 231 -14.39 1.08 -5.68
N SER A 232 -14.16 2.40 -5.73
CA SER A 232 -12.85 2.99 -5.44
C SER A 232 -12.44 2.73 -3.98
N HIS A 233 -13.37 2.89 -3.04
CA HIS A 233 -13.14 2.61 -1.63
C HIS A 233 -12.82 1.12 -1.39
N LEU A 234 -13.61 0.22 -1.97
CA LEU A 234 -13.39 -1.22 -1.92
C LEU A 234 -12.00 -1.61 -2.47
N LEU A 235 -11.63 -1.11 -3.65
CA LEU A 235 -10.35 -1.40 -4.28
C LEU A 235 -9.17 -0.89 -3.45
N SER A 236 -9.33 0.29 -2.81
CA SER A 236 -8.34 0.83 -1.91
C SER A 236 -8.13 -0.07 -0.69
N GLN A 237 -9.23 -0.53 -0.06
CA GLN A 237 -9.15 -1.45 1.08
C GLN A 237 -8.58 -2.82 0.70
N LEU A 238 -9.01 -3.39 -0.43
CA LEU A 238 -8.46 -4.64 -0.96
C LEU A 238 -6.96 -4.54 -1.21
N THR A 239 -6.51 -3.44 -1.82
CA THR A 239 -5.09 -3.20 -2.08
C THR A 239 -4.29 -3.13 -0.79
N LEU A 240 -4.79 -2.39 0.22
CA LEU A 240 -4.13 -2.29 1.52
C LEU A 240 -4.01 -3.64 2.22
N VAL A 241 -5.08 -4.45 2.23
CA VAL A 241 -5.03 -5.79 2.82
C VAL A 241 -4.11 -6.70 2.01
N ALA A 242 -4.16 -6.66 0.67
CA ALA A 242 -3.28 -7.47 -0.17
C ALA A 242 -1.80 -7.11 0.02
N MET A 243 -1.47 -5.82 0.17
CA MET A 243 -0.12 -5.38 0.52
C MET A 243 0.30 -5.93 1.89
N ARG A 244 -0.55 -5.78 2.92
CA ARG A 244 -0.29 -6.26 4.29
C ARG A 244 -0.01 -7.77 4.33
N GLU A 245 -0.77 -8.53 3.56
CA GLU A 245 -0.69 -9.99 3.48
C GLU A 245 0.35 -10.47 2.45
N LYS A 246 1.19 -9.55 1.92
CA LYS A 246 2.29 -9.82 0.97
C LYS A 246 1.84 -10.45 -0.36
N LEU A 247 0.61 -10.16 -0.80
CA LEU A 247 0.08 -10.57 -2.10
C LEU A 247 0.36 -9.55 -3.19
N LEU A 248 0.51 -8.27 -2.82
CA LEU A 248 0.95 -7.20 -3.70
C LEU A 248 2.21 -6.54 -3.12
N PRO A 249 3.20 -6.20 -3.96
CA PRO A 249 4.35 -5.45 -3.51
C PRO A 249 3.94 -4.03 -3.11
N MET A 250 4.59 -3.51 -2.08
CA MET A 250 4.51 -2.09 -1.72
C MET A 250 5.34 -1.22 -2.68
N LEU A 251 6.39 -1.79 -3.28
CA LEU A 251 7.27 -1.14 -4.23
C LEU A 251 7.64 -2.09 -5.37
N SER A 252 7.55 -1.60 -6.60
CA SER A 252 7.98 -2.34 -7.80
C SER A 252 8.95 -1.47 -8.60
N ILE A 253 10.19 -1.93 -8.76
CA ILE A 253 11.25 -1.17 -9.43
C ILE A 253 11.72 -1.95 -10.65
N PRO A 254 11.58 -1.40 -11.87
CA PRO A 254 12.12 -2.03 -13.05
C PRO A 254 13.66 -1.97 -13.02
N VAL A 255 14.29 -3.13 -13.19
CA VAL A 255 15.73 -3.35 -13.24
C VAL A 255 16.08 -3.99 -14.58
N SER A 256 17.07 -3.43 -15.28
CA SER A 256 17.60 -4.05 -16.50
C SER A 256 18.83 -4.86 -16.14
N VAL A 257 18.75 -6.17 -16.28
CA VAL A 257 19.86 -7.09 -16.05
C VAL A 257 20.47 -7.44 -17.39
N THR A 258 21.76 -7.19 -17.56
CA THR A 258 22.48 -7.55 -18.79
C THR A 258 23.36 -8.76 -18.49
N GLN A 259 23.08 -9.88 -19.13
CA GLN A 259 23.91 -11.08 -19.05
C GLN A 259 24.74 -11.20 -20.32
N ASN A 260 26.04 -11.44 -20.15
CA ASN A 260 26.94 -11.81 -21.23
C ASN A 260 26.83 -13.31 -21.44
N ASP A 261 26.37 -13.71 -22.61
CA ASP A 261 26.36 -15.10 -23.00
C ASP A 261 27.80 -15.54 -23.30
N GLY A 262 28.43 -16.19 -22.33
CA GLY A 262 29.88 -16.47 -22.30
C GLY A 262 30.41 -17.29 -23.48
N GLU A 263 29.52 -17.94 -24.24
CA GLU A 263 29.87 -18.71 -25.44
C GLU A 263 29.79 -17.91 -26.75
N THR A 264 28.94 -16.87 -26.82
CA THR A 264 28.68 -16.13 -28.07
C THR A 264 29.13 -14.67 -28.03
N GLY A 265 29.42 -14.13 -26.83
CA GLY A 265 29.69 -12.71 -26.63
C GLY A 265 28.47 -11.81 -26.83
N ALA A 266 27.27 -12.38 -26.98
CA ALA A 266 26.03 -11.64 -27.09
C ALA A 266 25.57 -11.14 -25.72
N THR A 267 25.24 -9.85 -25.64
CA THR A 267 24.61 -9.23 -24.47
C THR A 267 23.10 -9.36 -24.58
N ASN A 268 22.48 -10.10 -23.66
CA ASN A 268 21.02 -10.12 -23.51
C ASN A 268 20.63 -9.25 -22.32
N THR A 269 19.81 -8.23 -22.58
CA THR A 269 19.23 -7.37 -21.54
C THR A 269 17.80 -7.81 -21.26
N THR A 270 17.57 -8.32 -20.05
CA THR A 270 16.24 -8.71 -19.56
C THR A 270 15.72 -7.66 -18.57
N LYS A 271 14.46 -7.25 -18.74
CA LYS A 271 13.79 -6.40 -17.76
C LYS A 271 13.16 -7.28 -16.68
N VAL A 272 13.64 -7.15 -15.46
CA VAL A 272 13.13 -7.84 -14.28
C VAL A 272 12.65 -6.78 -13.29
N VAL A 273 11.67 -7.10 -12.45
CA VAL A 273 11.14 -6.17 -11.44
C VAL A 273 11.67 -6.59 -10.06
N LEU A 274 12.26 -5.64 -9.34
CA LEU A 274 12.51 -5.78 -7.91
C LEU A 274 11.21 -5.43 -7.18
N GLU A 275 10.73 -6.35 -6.36
CA GLU A 275 9.51 -6.21 -5.58
C GLU A 275 9.85 -6.15 -4.08
N VAL A 276 9.33 -5.14 -3.38
CA VAL A 276 9.45 -5.04 -1.92
C VAL A 276 8.08 -5.20 -1.31
N TYR A 277 7.93 -6.19 -0.41
CA TYR A 277 6.65 -6.51 0.22
C TYR A 277 6.52 -5.88 1.61
N HIS A 278 5.30 -5.85 2.14
CA HIS A 278 5.05 -5.28 3.47
C HIS A 278 5.87 -5.96 4.56
N GLY A 279 6.61 -5.15 5.33
CA GLY A 279 7.48 -5.61 6.41
C GLY A 279 8.81 -6.23 5.95
N GLU A 280 9.10 -6.31 4.66
CA GLU A 280 10.45 -6.64 4.19
C GLU A 280 11.36 -5.42 4.34
N ASN A 281 12.61 -5.67 4.73
CA ASN A 281 13.66 -4.68 4.67
C ASN A 281 14.10 -4.51 3.20
N ILE A 282 14.24 -3.27 2.72
CA ILE A 282 14.68 -2.99 1.35
C ILE A 282 16.05 -3.63 1.06
N GLU A 283 16.97 -3.65 2.04
CA GLU A 283 18.26 -4.32 1.88
C GLU A 283 18.10 -5.82 1.64
N GLU A 284 17.24 -6.48 2.43
CA GLU A 284 16.96 -7.91 2.27
C GLU A 284 16.27 -8.22 0.94
N ALA A 285 15.35 -7.35 0.49
CA ALA A 285 14.68 -7.48 -0.80
C ALA A 285 15.68 -7.35 -1.96
N VAL A 286 16.60 -6.38 -1.89
CA VAL A 286 17.69 -6.21 -2.87
C VAL A 286 18.61 -7.44 -2.87
N ASP A 287 19.02 -7.93 -1.71
CA ASP A 287 19.89 -9.10 -1.60
C ASP A 287 19.21 -10.38 -2.14
N LYS A 288 17.92 -10.56 -1.84
CA LYS A 288 17.10 -11.67 -2.37
C LYS A 288 16.93 -11.59 -3.88
N PHE A 289 16.72 -10.39 -4.42
CA PHE A 289 16.62 -10.15 -5.86
C PHE A 289 17.96 -10.44 -6.57
N LEU A 290 19.09 -9.96 -6.03
CA LEU A 290 20.40 -10.22 -6.65
C LEU A 290 20.75 -11.71 -6.65
N LYS A 291 20.34 -12.45 -5.62
CA LYS A 291 20.46 -13.91 -5.58
C LYS A 291 19.58 -14.60 -6.63
N SER A 292 18.37 -14.09 -6.90
CA SER A 292 17.45 -14.72 -7.87
C SER A 292 17.85 -14.48 -9.33
N VAL A 293 18.59 -13.41 -9.61
CA VAL A 293 19.13 -13.12 -10.96
C VAL A 293 20.55 -13.63 -11.17
N GLU A 294 21.07 -14.43 -10.23
CA GLU A 294 22.41 -15.04 -10.28
C GLU A 294 23.53 -14.02 -10.55
N ALA A 295 23.49 -12.87 -9.87
CA ALA A 295 24.54 -11.86 -10.01
C ALA A 295 25.92 -12.45 -9.68
N SER A 296 26.92 -12.20 -10.54
CA SER A 296 28.30 -12.68 -10.34
C SER A 296 28.87 -12.13 -9.02
N GLU A 297 29.71 -12.91 -8.33
CA GLU A 297 30.38 -12.45 -7.09
C GLU A 297 31.21 -11.18 -7.30
N GLU A 298 31.79 -11.01 -8.50
CA GLU A 298 32.56 -9.80 -8.86
C GLU A 298 31.69 -8.55 -9.03
N ASP A 299 30.45 -8.69 -9.54
CA ASP A 299 29.53 -7.58 -9.78
C ASP A 299 28.53 -7.33 -8.64
N TYR A 300 28.43 -8.25 -7.68
CA TYR A 300 27.44 -8.20 -6.60
C TYR A 300 27.55 -6.91 -5.79
N GLY A 301 28.77 -6.50 -5.41
CA GLY A 301 28.99 -5.31 -4.57
C GLY A 301 28.56 -4.01 -5.24
N ALA A 302 28.91 -3.82 -6.52
CA ALA A 302 28.55 -2.63 -7.29
C ALA A 302 27.04 -2.61 -7.60
N SER A 303 26.49 -3.75 -8.04
CA SER A 303 25.07 -3.90 -8.36
C SER A 303 24.19 -3.71 -7.12
N ARG A 304 24.58 -4.27 -5.97
CA ARG A 304 23.91 -4.06 -4.69
C ARG A 304 23.87 -2.59 -4.31
N LYS A 305 25.01 -1.90 -4.37
CA LYS A 305 25.07 -0.47 -4.01
C LYS A 305 24.13 0.36 -4.89
N THR A 306 24.22 0.22 -6.21
CA THR A 306 23.40 1.01 -7.15
C THR A 306 21.92 0.67 -7.04
N LEU A 307 21.57 -0.61 -6.92
CA LEU A 307 20.18 -1.02 -6.80
C LEU A 307 19.58 -0.62 -5.46
N LEU A 308 20.34 -0.70 -4.36
CA LEU A 308 19.92 -0.22 -3.05
C LEU A 308 19.71 1.30 -3.06
N GLU A 309 20.63 2.08 -3.63
CA GLU A 309 20.45 3.54 -3.77
C GLU A 309 19.19 3.88 -4.57
N LYS A 310 18.93 3.16 -5.68
CA LYS A 310 17.71 3.31 -6.48
C LYS A 310 16.48 2.93 -5.67
N ALA A 311 16.50 1.79 -4.99
CA ALA A 311 15.37 1.27 -4.23
C ALA A 311 14.99 2.14 -3.05
N THR A 312 16.00 2.61 -2.32
CA THR A 312 15.81 3.57 -1.23
C THR A 312 15.23 4.89 -1.74
N ARG A 313 15.69 5.41 -2.89
CA ARG A 313 15.13 6.62 -3.50
C ARG A 313 13.66 6.46 -3.89
N GLU A 314 13.34 5.39 -4.62
CA GLU A 314 11.96 5.09 -5.02
C GLU A 314 11.07 4.89 -3.79
N ALA A 315 11.57 4.22 -2.74
CA ALA A 315 10.86 4.04 -1.48
C ALA A 315 10.59 5.38 -0.75
N TYR A 316 11.49 6.37 -0.81
CA TYR A 316 11.20 7.72 -0.35
C TYR A 316 10.14 8.40 -1.22
N ASP A 317 10.21 8.22 -2.54
CA ASP A 317 9.32 8.86 -3.50
C ASP A 317 7.86 8.40 -3.38
N VAL A 318 7.65 7.11 -3.08
CA VAL A 318 6.31 6.55 -2.82
C VAL A 318 5.88 6.62 -1.35
N GLY A 319 6.69 7.23 -0.47
CA GLY A 319 6.35 7.40 0.95
C GLY A 319 6.42 6.13 1.79
N LEU A 320 7.23 5.14 1.41
CA LEU A 320 7.50 3.95 2.22
C LEU A 320 8.54 4.21 3.31
N LEU A 321 9.52 5.05 2.99
CA LEU A 321 10.52 5.51 3.95
C LEU A 321 10.25 6.96 4.36
N ALA A 322 10.47 7.25 5.64
CA ALA A 322 10.35 8.60 6.18
C ALA A 322 11.56 9.43 5.78
N LEU A 323 11.33 10.59 5.16
CA LEU A 323 12.37 11.57 4.81
C LEU A 323 13.09 12.07 6.07
N MET A 324 12.37 12.20 7.18
CA MET A 324 12.96 12.47 8.49
C MET A 324 12.16 11.82 9.61
N GLU A 325 12.84 11.61 10.73
CA GLU A 325 12.26 11.14 11.98
C GLU A 325 12.60 12.15 13.08
N VAL A 326 11.58 12.81 13.64
CA VAL A 326 11.78 13.81 14.69
C VAL A 326 11.53 13.16 16.05
N PRO A 327 12.54 13.06 16.93
CA PRO A 327 12.37 12.47 18.25
C PRO A 327 11.50 13.37 19.12
N VAL A 328 10.50 12.77 19.77
CA VAL A 328 9.52 13.44 20.63
C VAL A 328 9.28 12.61 21.88
N THR A 329 9.12 13.28 23.02
CA THR A 329 8.83 12.62 24.29
C THR A 329 7.36 12.83 24.64
N ILE A 330 6.59 11.74 24.63
CA ILE A 330 5.17 11.76 25.03
C ILE A 330 4.97 10.80 26.19
N SER A 331 4.40 11.31 27.27
CA SER A 331 4.17 10.52 28.50
C SER A 331 5.44 9.85 29.02
N GLY A 332 6.59 10.55 28.91
CA GLY A 332 7.91 10.06 29.34
C GLY A 332 8.52 8.96 28.47
N LYS A 333 7.94 8.64 27.31
CA LYS A 333 8.50 7.69 26.34
C LYS A 333 9.00 8.43 25.11
N GLU A 334 10.23 8.16 24.72
CA GLU A 334 10.77 8.59 23.44
C GLU A 334 10.07 7.86 22.30
N ARG A 335 9.62 8.63 21.32
CA ARG A 335 9.01 8.18 20.08
C ARG A 335 9.55 9.05 18.96
N ALA A 336 9.29 8.66 17.71
CA ALA A 336 9.67 9.47 16.56
C ALA A 336 8.44 9.78 15.70
N VAL A 337 8.28 11.05 15.32
CA VAL A 337 7.33 11.46 14.30
C VAL A 337 8.00 11.26 12.95
N LYS A 338 7.42 10.39 12.13
CA LYS A 338 7.90 10.09 10.78
C LYS A 338 7.27 11.05 9.79
N VAL A 339 8.10 11.75 9.01
CA VAL A 339 7.64 12.66 7.96
C VAL A 339 7.97 12.07 6.61
N PHE A 340 6.97 11.95 5.75
CA PHE A 340 7.11 11.33 4.43
C PHE A 340 7.02 12.38 3.33
N LYS A 341 7.44 12.01 2.13
CA LYS A 341 7.40 12.91 0.98
C LYS A 341 5.96 13.33 0.68
N GLY A 342 5.74 14.64 0.57
CA GLY A 342 4.42 15.22 0.30
C GLY A 342 3.56 15.48 1.53
N ASP A 343 4.00 15.04 2.72
CA ASP A 343 3.29 15.37 3.95
C ASP A 343 3.49 16.83 4.33
N SER A 344 2.40 17.47 4.75
CA SER A 344 2.48 18.64 5.60
C SER A 344 2.92 18.25 7.03
N PRO A 345 3.53 19.17 7.80
CA PRO A 345 3.81 18.94 9.21
C PRO A 345 2.57 18.51 10.01
N LEU A 346 1.39 19.06 9.67
CA LEU A 346 0.12 18.67 10.28
C LEU A 346 -0.24 17.22 9.98
N GLN A 347 -0.19 16.79 8.72
CA GLN A 347 -0.49 15.41 8.34
C GLN A 347 0.46 14.40 8.98
N SER A 348 1.75 14.75 9.10
CA SER A 348 2.74 13.91 9.79
C SER A 348 2.38 13.72 11.26
N VAL A 349 2.00 14.81 11.93
CA VAL A 349 1.55 14.77 13.34
C VAL A 349 0.26 13.98 13.48
N GLU A 350 -0.73 14.20 12.62
CA GLU A 350 -2.01 13.47 12.68
C GLU A 350 -1.83 11.97 12.47
N ARG A 351 -1.00 11.57 11.50
CA ARG A 351 -0.65 10.16 11.28
C ARG A 351 0.06 9.58 12.50
N PHE A 352 1.01 10.31 13.07
CA PHE A 352 1.72 9.88 14.27
C PHE A 352 0.75 9.69 15.44
N LEU A 353 -0.15 10.64 15.70
CA LEU A 353 -1.15 10.54 16.75
C LEU A 353 -2.12 9.36 16.54
N ALA A 354 -2.55 9.13 15.29
CA ALA A 354 -3.40 7.99 14.93
C ALA A 354 -2.68 6.63 15.11
N SER A 355 -1.35 6.60 15.01
CA SER A 355 -0.55 5.39 15.21
C SER A 355 -0.32 5.04 16.70
N LEU A 356 -0.64 5.96 17.62
CA LEU A 356 -0.45 5.73 19.04
C LEU A 356 -1.52 4.76 19.58
N PRO A 357 -1.14 3.81 20.46
CA PRO A 357 -2.12 2.95 21.11
C PRO A 357 -3.07 3.77 21.99
N THR A 358 -4.31 3.31 22.12
CA THR A 358 -5.34 3.98 22.92
C THR A 358 -4.84 4.24 24.36
N GLY A 359 -4.95 5.49 24.81
CA GLY A 359 -4.47 5.92 26.13
C GLY A 359 -2.98 6.25 26.22
N ALA A 360 -2.24 6.28 25.11
CA ALA A 360 -0.83 6.70 25.11
C ALA A 360 -0.64 8.22 25.32
N LEU A 361 -1.65 9.02 24.97
CA LEU A 361 -1.63 10.47 25.16
C LEU A 361 -1.88 10.83 26.64
N PRO A 362 -1.19 11.88 27.16
CA PRO A 362 -1.49 12.43 28.47
C PRO A 362 -2.96 12.84 28.61
N ALA A 363 -3.49 12.78 29.84
CA ALA A 363 -4.89 13.17 30.11
C ALA A 363 -5.15 14.68 29.88
N ASP A 364 -4.10 15.49 29.91
CA ASP A 364 -4.09 16.93 29.67
C ASP A 364 -3.71 17.30 28.22
N TRP A 365 -3.56 16.32 27.31
CA TRP A 365 -3.25 16.58 25.91
C TRP A 365 -4.29 17.51 25.26
N SER A 366 -3.81 18.59 24.65
CA SER A 366 -4.63 19.65 24.07
C SER A 366 -4.29 19.91 22.60
N GLU A 367 -5.14 20.69 21.91
CA GLU A 367 -4.81 21.19 20.57
C GLU A 367 -3.54 22.06 20.57
N THR A 368 -3.23 22.72 21.69
CA THR A 368 -1.99 23.50 21.84
C THR A 368 -0.74 22.61 21.78
N ASP A 369 -0.82 21.39 22.31
CA ASP A 369 0.28 20.42 22.26
C ASP A 369 0.46 19.89 20.84
N LYS A 370 -0.66 19.63 20.14
CA LYS A 370 -0.66 19.29 18.71
C LYS A 370 0.00 20.41 17.89
N GLU A 371 -0.40 21.66 18.09
CA GLU A 371 0.20 22.81 17.39
C GLU A 371 1.69 22.97 17.69
N SER A 372 2.11 22.72 18.94
CA SER A 372 3.51 22.78 19.34
C SER A 372 4.33 21.70 18.64
N LEU A 373 3.78 20.49 18.53
CA LEU A 373 4.39 19.40 17.77
C LEU A 373 4.50 19.77 16.29
N VAL A 374 3.44 20.30 15.69
CA VAL A 374 3.44 20.76 14.28
C VAL A 374 4.53 21.80 14.04
N LYS A 375 4.69 22.78 14.95
CA LYS A 375 5.76 23.79 14.86
C LYS A 375 7.16 23.18 14.98
N LEU A 376 7.34 22.19 15.85
CA LEU A 376 8.60 21.45 15.98
C LEU A 376 8.95 20.73 14.67
N ILE A 377 7.98 20.01 14.10
CA ILE A 377 8.16 19.30 12.82
C ILE A 377 8.45 20.29 11.68
N ASP A 378 7.72 21.41 11.59
CA ASP A 378 7.97 22.44 10.56
C ASP A 378 9.38 23.04 10.69
N ALA A 379 9.82 23.34 11.91
CA ALA A 379 11.17 23.86 12.16
C ALA A 379 12.26 22.85 11.73
N GLU A 380 12.16 21.60 12.17
CA GLU A 380 13.13 20.55 11.82
C GLU A 380 13.16 20.27 10.32
N ALA A 381 11.99 20.22 9.67
CA ALA A 381 11.88 20.01 8.23
C ALA A 381 12.55 21.14 7.43
N ARG A 382 12.47 22.39 7.90
CA ARG A 382 13.16 23.54 7.28
C ARG A 382 14.67 23.51 7.50
N GLU A 383 15.12 23.09 8.68
CA GLU A 383 16.54 22.90 8.97
C GLU A 383 17.18 21.84 8.06
N LEU A 384 16.49 20.71 7.87
CA LEU A 384 16.92 19.64 6.98
C LEU A 384 16.68 19.93 5.49
N ARG A 385 16.17 21.12 5.15
CA ARG A 385 15.83 21.55 3.77
C ARG A 385 14.82 20.61 3.07
N LEU A 386 13.94 19.97 3.84
CA LEU A 386 12.84 19.16 3.32
C LEU A 386 11.61 20.03 2.99
N LEU A 387 11.44 21.12 3.74
CA LEU A 387 10.45 22.15 3.45
C LEU A 387 11.13 23.47 3.11
N PRO A 388 10.60 24.23 2.13
CA PRO A 388 11.12 25.55 1.80
C PRO A 388 10.89 26.48 2.98
N VAL A 389 11.87 27.33 3.29
CA VAL A 389 11.65 28.47 4.18
C VAL A 389 10.70 29.48 3.54
N MET A 390 10.62 29.49 2.20
CA MET A 390 9.70 30.34 1.45
C MET A 390 9.36 29.76 0.08
N GLN A 391 8.10 29.88 -0.31
CA GLN A 391 7.63 29.71 -1.68
C GLN A 391 7.22 31.07 -2.25
N LEU A 392 7.74 31.40 -3.43
CA LEU A 392 7.42 32.61 -4.18
C LEU A 392 6.82 32.25 -5.53
N GLU A 393 5.87 33.04 -6.00
CA GLU A 393 5.58 33.10 -7.43
C GLU A 393 6.38 34.25 -8.03
N VAL A 394 7.21 33.93 -9.02
CA VAL A 394 8.11 34.87 -9.68
C VAL A 394 7.87 34.85 -11.18
N GLN A 395 7.96 36.03 -11.79
CA GLN A 395 7.84 36.19 -13.22
C GLN A 395 9.20 35.92 -13.86
N ALA A 396 9.29 34.93 -14.73
CA ALA A 396 10.48 34.58 -15.51
C ALA A 396 10.12 34.66 -17.01
N GLY A 397 10.45 35.78 -17.65
CA GLY A 397 9.92 36.11 -18.98
C GLY A 397 8.40 36.25 -18.95
N ASP A 398 7.69 35.45 -19.76
CA ASP A 398 6.21 35.44 -19.82
C ASP A 398 5.56 34.42 -18.86
N GLN A 399 6.35 33.69 -18.06
CA GLN A 399 5.85 32.61 -17.20
C GLN A 399 5.89 32.97 -15.71
N LEU A 400 4.82 32.62 -14.99
CA LEU A 400 4.80 32.57 -13.53
C LEU A 400 5.27 31.19 -13.07
N ILE A 401 6.32 31.16 -12.25
CA ILE A 401 6.94 29.92 -11.80
C ILE A 401 7.02 29.92 -10.27
N PRO A 402 6.67 28.80 -9.61
CA PRO A 402 6.90 28.65 -8.18
C PRO A 402 8.40 28.46 -7.92
N LEU A 403 8.94 29.32 -7.06
CA LEU A 403 10.31 29.30 -6.58
C LEU A 403 10.32 28.92 -5.11
N TYR A 404 11.08 27.87 -4.80
CA TYR A 404 11.23 27.33 -3.46
C TYR A 404 12.60 27.70 -2.92
N ILE A 405 12.64 28.51 -1.87
CA ILE A 405 13.86 28.90 -1.18
C ILE A 405 13.98 28.06 0.08
N PHE A 406 15.11 27.39 0.25
CA PHE A 406 15.48 26.62 1.43
C PHE A 406 16.49 27.36 2.28
N LYS A 407 16.63 26.93 3.55
CA LYS A 407 17.61 27.52 4.46
C LYS A 407 19.02 27.35 3.89
N GLY A 408 19.79 28.44 3.85
CA GLY A 408 21.16 28.46 3.35
C GLY A 408 21.30 28.50 1.82
N ASP A 409 20.19 28.62 1.08
CA ASP A 409 20.26 28.79 -0.38
C ASP A 409 21.00 30.07 -0.77
N ASN A 410 21.91 29.95 -1.74
CA ASN A 410 22.46 31.09 -2.44
C ASN A 410 21.45 31.55 -3.50
N ILE A 411 20.77 32.67 -3.25
CA ILE A 411 19.76 33.21 -4.16
C ILE A 411 20.34 33.47 -5.55
N THR A 412 21.53 34.04 -5.65
CA THR A 412 22.18 34.33 -6.95
C THR A 412 22.40 33.04 -7.73
N GLY A 413 22.99 32.02 -7.10
CA GLY A 413 23.20 30.71 -7.76
C GLY A 413 21.88 30.01 -8.13
N MET A 414 20.83 30.16 -7.32
CA MET A 414 19.50 29.64 -7.62
C MET A 414 18.89 30.34 -8.86
N VAL A 415 19.00 31.67 -8.93
CA VAL A 415 18.52 32.47 -10.05
C VAL A 415 19.31 32.15 -11.31
N GLU A 416 20.64 32.02 -11.24
CA GLU A 416 21.50 31.60 -12.35
C GLU A 416 21.07 30.23 -12.91
N ASN A 417 20.82 29.25 -12.03
CA ASN A 417 20.33 27.93 -12.43
C ASN A 417 18.96 28.00 -13.11
N MET A 418 18.05 28.85 -12.62
CA MET A 418 16.75 29.09 -13.25
C MET A 418 16.90 29.76 -14.62
N THR A 419 17.73 30.80 -14.71
CA THR A 419 18.07 31.51 -15.95
C THR A 419 18.60 30.55 -17.00
N ALA A 420 19.52 29.65 -16.62
CA ALA A 420 20.04 28.62 -17.50
C ALA A 420 18.96 27.61 -17.93
N LYS A 421 18.13 27.14 -16.99
CA LYS A 421 17.07 26.15 -17.26
C LYS A 421 15.97 26.69 -18.17
N LEU A 422 15.63 27.96 -18.02
CA LEU A 422 14.55 28.64 -18.74
C LEU A 422 15.08 29.44 -19.95
N ASN A 423 16.40 29.45 -20.16
CA ASN A 423 17.08 30.18 -21.23
C ASN A 423 16.70 31.67 -21.27
N LEU A 424 16.67 32.31 -20.09
CA LEU A 424 16.28 33.72 -19.95
C LEU A 424 17.36 34.66 -20.48
N SER A 425 16.94 35.84 -20.95
CA SER A 425 17.88 36.90 -21.33
C SER A 425 18.60 37.48 -20.10
N PRO A 426 19.77 38.14 -20.26
CA PRO A 426 20.44 38.81 -19.15
C PRO A 426 19.58 39.87 -18.45
N GLU A 427 18.70 40.54 -19.20
CA GLU A 427 17.79 41.56 -18.65
C GLU A 427 16.69 40.91 -17.82
N ASP A 428 16.05 39.85 -18.32
CA ASP A 428 15.04 39.09 -17.58
C ASP A 428 15.64 38.40 -16.34
N SER A 429 16.88 37.93 -16.44
CA SER A 429 17.61 37.37 -15.31
C SER A 429 17.84 38.40 -14.21
N ALA A 430 18.21 39.63 -14.56
CA ALA A 430 18.40 40.70 -13.57
C ALA A 430 17.08 41.11 -12.90
N ILE A 431 15.99 41.16 -13.67
CA ILE A 431 14.64 41.42 -13.13
C ILE A 431 14.23 40.30 -12.17
N LEU A 432 14.43 39.04 -12.57
CA LEU A 432 14.14 37.88 -11.72
C LEU A 432 14.95 37.92 -10.42
N GLU A 433 16.26 38.14 -10.50
CA GLU A 433 17.12 38.24 -9.31
C GLU A 433 16.64 39.35 -8.37
N GLN A 434 16.36 40.55 -8.91
CA GLN A 434 15.87 41.67 -8.13
C GLN A 434 14.53 41.36 -7.45
N GLN A 435 13.59 40.70 -8.16
CA GLN A 435 12.30 40.29 -7.58
C GLN A 435 12.49 39.29 -6.44
N VAL A 436 13.34 38.28 -6.65
CA VAL A 436 13.58 37.23 -5.65
C VAL A 436 14.26 37.80 -4.42
N VAL A 437 15.33 38.59 -4.60
CA VAL A 437 16.06 39.23 -3.50
C VAL A 437 15.16 40.19 -2.75
N SER A 438 14.39 41.04 -3.43
CA SER A 438 13.47 41.98 -2.79
C SER A 438 12.40 41.26 -1.95
N LYS A 439 11.77 40.22 -2.49
CA LYS A 439 10.77 39.43 -1.75
C LYS A 439 11.40 38.65 -0.57
N ALA A 440 12.62 38.13 -0.74
CA ALA A 440 13.35 37.45 0.33
C ALA A 440 13.78 38.41 1.46
N GLN A 441 14.22 39.61 1.12
CA GLN A 441 14.59 40.66 2.08
C GLN A 441 13.37 41.15 2.87
N ALA A 442 12.24 41.39 2.20
CA ALA A 442 11.00 41.81 2.86
C ALA A 442 10.48 40.79 3.90
N ARG A 443 10.82 39.51 3.73
CA ARG A 443 10.51 38.44 4.69
C ARG A 443 11.66 38.11 5.65
N ARG A 444 12.72 38.93 5.66
CA ARG A 444 13.92 38.77 6.51
C ARG A 444 14.61 37.40 6.35
N LEU A 445 14.61 36.85 5.14
CA LEU A 445 15.29 35.58 4.82
C LEU A 445 16.71 35.80 4.32
N VAL A 446 16.95 36.93 3.67
CA VAL A 446 18.27 37.37 3.24
C VAL A 446 18.58 38.70 3.92
N PRO A 447 19.78 38.83 4.52
CA PRO A 447 20.20 40.09 5.09
C PRO A 447 20.29 41.18 4.02
N LYS A 448 19.91 42.41 4.36
CA LYS A 448 20.26 43.58 3.56
C LYS A 448 21.74 43.90 3.64
N LEU A 449 22.38 43.54 4.76
CA LEU A 449 23.83 43.68 4.92
C LEU A 449 24.40 42.53 5.74
N THR A 450 25.49 41.97 5.25
CA THR A 450 26.36 41.09 6.01
C THR A 450 27.62 41.86 6.39
N VAL A 451 27.89 41.95 7.70
CA VAL A 451 29.08 42.59 8.24
C VAL A 451 29.99 41.51 8.82
N PRO A 452 31.13 41.19 8.18
CA PRO A 452 32.12 40.30 8.77
C PRO A 452 32.72 40.96 10.02
N VAL A 453 32.69 40.24 11.13
CA VAL A 453 33.25 40.65 12.43
C VAL A 453 34.38 39.70 12.79
N GLN A 454 35.55 40.27 13.04
CA GLN A 454 36.72 39.49 13.44
C GLN A 454 36.70 39.25 14.96
N MET A 455 36.72 37.99 15.34
CA MET A 455 36.70 37.51 16.72
C MET A 455 38.11 37.45 17.30
N GLU A 456 38.22 37.43 18.64
CA GLU A 456 39.52 37.35 19.33
C GLU A 456 40.28 36.05 19.05
N ASP A 457 39.58 34.97 18.69
CA ASP A 457 40.17 33.69 18.28
C ASP A 457 40.69 33.68 16.82
N GLY A 458 40.59 34.82 16.12
CA GLY A 458 41.01 35.01 14.74
C GLY A 458 39.98 34.54 13.71
N LYS A 459 38.84 33.97 14.11
CA LYS A 459 37.75 33.64 13.19
C LYS A 459 37.00 34.89 12.76
N THR A 460 36.45 34.85 11.55
CA THR A 460 35.52 35.87 11.07
C THR A 460 34.13 35.27 11.13
N GLU A 461 33.23 35.96 11.81
CA GLU A 461 31.82 35.59 11.91
C GLU A 461 30.95 36.71 11.36
N ASP A 462 29.82 36.34 10.77
CA ASP A 462 28.97 37.29 10.07
C ASP A 462 27.87 37.85 10.98
N LEU A 463 27.78 39.17 11.05
CA LEU A 463 26.65 39.88 11.61
C LEU A 463 25.69 40.27 10.49
N PHE A 464 24.44 39.82 10.61
CA PHE A 464 23.39 40.05 9.63
C PHE A 464 22.48 41.20 10.04
N LEU A 465 22.25 42.16 9.13
CA LEU A 465 21.19 43.16 9.25
C LEU A 465 20.08 42.87 8.26
N PHE A 466 18.86 42.72 8.75
CA PHE A 466 17.67 42.54 7.94
C PHE A 466 16.89 43.85 7.75
N GLU A 467 15.91 43.83 6.86
CA GLU A 467 15.02 44.96 6.66
C GLU A 467 14.22 45.29 7.93
N GLY A 468 14.26 46.56 8.33
CA GLY A 468 13.61 47.06 9.54
C GLY A 468 14.44 46.92 10.82
N ASP A 469 15.61 46.28 10.76
CA ASP A 469 16.44 46.09 11.94
C ASP A 469 16.98 47.41 12.50
N SER A 470 16.96 47.49 13.83
CA SER A 470 17.79 48.44 14.56
C SER A 470 19.21 47.90 14.64
N VAL A 471 20.18 48.65 14.11
CA VAL A 471 21.61 48.30 14.20
C VAL A 471 22.01 48.00 15.64
N LYS A 472 21.50 48.78 16.60
CA LYS A 472 21.78 48.60 18.02
C LYS A 472 21.27 47.25 18.53
N GLU A 473 20.04 46.88 18.20
CA GLU A 473 19.45 45.61 18.66
C GLU A 473 20.13 44.40 18.02
N ALA A 474 20.42 44.47 16.72
CA ALA A 474 21.15 43.42 16.01
C ALA A 474 22.55 43.20 16.59
N VAL A 475 23.29 44.28 16.86
CA VAL A 475 24.64 44.23 17.45
C VAL A 475 24.60 43.69 18.87
N VAL A 476 23.65 44.15 19.69
CA VAL A 476 23.50 43.66 21.07
C VAL A 476 23.09 42.18 21.09
N GLY A 477 22.15 41.77 20.25
CA GLY A 477 21.70 40.38 20.15
C GLY A 477 22.82 39.46 19.68
N TRP A 478 23.49 39.84 18.59
CA TRP A 478 24.63 39.10 18.05
C TRP A 478 25.77 39.02 19.06
N GLY A 479 26.18 40.13 19.68
CA GLY A 479 27.29 40.08 20.62
C GLY A 479 26.97 39.39 21.95
N LYS A 480 25.71 39.38 22.40
CA LYS A 480 25.30 38.50 23.51
C LYS A 480 25.45 37.02 23.18
N ALA A 481 25.06 36.60 21.97
CA ALA A 481 25.22 35.22 21.52
C ALA A 481 26.69 34.77 21.49
N HIS A 482 27.61 35.71 21.26
CA HIS A 482 29.05 35.47 21.18
C HIS A 482 29.83 35.94 22.43
N GLY A 483 29.14 36.29 23.52
CA GLY A 483 29.75 36.64 24.80
C GLY A 483 30.58 37.93 24.82
N LEU A 484 30.30 38.89 23.93
CA LEU A 484 31.03 40.15 23.83
C LEU A 484 30.68 41.13 24.98
N PRO A 485 31.67 41.83 25.56
CA PRO A 485 31.44 42.84 26.58
C PRO A 485 30.87 44.14 25.98
N ASP A 486 30.17 44.92 26.81
CA ASP A 486 29.46 46.15 26.39
C ASP A 486 30.36 47.18 25.67
N GLU A 487 31.63 47.31 26.09
CA GLU A 487 32.57 48.23 25.43
C GLU A 487 32.89 47.82 23.98
N GLN A 488 32.95 46.52 23.70
CA GLN A 488 33.16 46.00 22.34
C GLN A 488 31.89 46.14 21.50
N LEU A 489 30.70 45.98 22.11
CA LEU A 489 29.42 46.21 21.45
C LEU A 489 29.29 47.65 20.91
N VAL A 490 29.73 48.66 21.67
CA VAL A 490 29.66 50.08 21.22
C VAL A 490 30.55 50.34 19.99
N ARG A 491 31.75 49.73 19.95
CA ARG A 491 32.66 49.85 18.81
C ARG A 491 32.11 49.11 17.58
N LEU A 492 31.54 47.93 17.80
CA LEU A 492 30.90 47.15 16.75
C LEU A 492 29.68 47.88 16.19
N GLU A 493 28.84 48.46 17.05
CA GLU A 493 27.68 49.26 16.64
C GLU A 493 28.09 50.42 15.73
N SER A 494 29.14 51.15 16.12
CA SER A 494 29.67 52.27 15.32
C SER A 494 30.17 51.80 13.95
N SER A 495 30.87 50.67 13.91
CA SER A 495 31.44 50.11 12.66
C SER A 495 30.34 49.57 11.73
N VAL A 496 29.37 48.83 12.29
CA VAL A 496 28.20 48.31 11.57
C VAL A 496 27.34 49.46 11.05
N LYS A 497 27.12 50.51 11.85
CA LYS A 497 26.35 51.70 11.43
C LYS A 497 27.03 52.46 10.30
N ALA A 498 28.35 52.64 10.37
CA ALA A 498 29.11 53.28 9.29
C ALA A 498 29.00 52.49 7.98
N ARG A 499 29.19 51.16 8.05
CA ARG A 499 29.04 50.29 6.88
C ARG A 499 27.62 50.28 6.34
N ALA A 500 26.61 50.15 7.21
CA ALA A 500 25.20 50.18 6.82
C ALA A 500 24.78 51.52 6.19
N THR A 501 25.41 52.63 6.58
CA THR A 501 25.17 53.94 5.96
C THR A 501 25.82 54.02 4.57
N MET A 502 27.05 53.51 4.44
CA MET A 502 27.80 53.49 3.18
C MET A 502 27.12 52.61 2.13
N GLU A 503 26.66 51.43 2.55
CA GLU A 503 25.95 50.45 1.72
C GLU A 503 24.46 50.80 1.54
N ARG A 504 24.03 52.00 1.98
CA ARG A 504 22.66 52.52 1.84
C ARG A 504 21.58 51.62 2.45
N VAL A 505 21.93 50.81 3.44
CA VAL A 505 21.01 49.94 4.19
C VAL A 505 20.22 50.74 5.21
N ILE A 506 20.87 51.73 5.83
CA ILE A 506 20.23 52.75 6.65
C ILE A 506 20.48 54.14 6.04
N PRO A 507 19.54 55.09 6.18
CA PRO A 507 19.74 56.44 5.70
C PRO A 507 20.80 57.15 6.56
N ALA A 508 21.62 57.97 5.88
CA ALA A 508 22.61 58.82 6.49
C ALA A 508 21.96 59.95 7.30
N LEU A 509 20.83 60.47 6.82
CA LEU A 509 20.03 61.49 7.50
C LEU A 509 18.55 61.14 7.43
N ARG A 510 17.83 61.42 8.52
CA ARG A 510 16.38 61.29 8.62
C ARG A 510 15.80 62.59 9.13
N PHE A 511 14.82 63.13 8.40
CA PHE A 511 14.07 64.32 8.81
C PHE A 511 12.61 63.95 8.96
N ALA A 512 12.14 63.91 10.21
CA ALA A 512 10.72 63.78 10.48
C ALA A 512 10.04 65.15 10.31
N MET A 513 8.97 65.20 9.55
CA MET A 513 8.20 66.43 9.29
C MET A 513 6.71 66.12 9.22
N ASP A 514 5.89 67.07 9.64
CA ASP A 514 4.43 66.96 9.51
C ASP A 514 4.00 67.44 8.13
N VAL A 515 3.46 66.53 7.32
CA VAL A 515 2.92 66.83 5.99
C VAL A 515 1.44 66.51 5.99
N ALA A 516 0.60 67.54 5.80
CA ALA A 516 -0.86 67.43 5.81
C ALA A 516 -1.43 66.73 7.06
N GLY A 517 -0.81 66.96 8.23
CA GLY A 517 -1.25 66.37 9.51
C GLY A 517 -0.79 64.93 9.77
N ALA A 518 0.02 64.36 8.88
CA ALA A 518 0.67 63.06 9.08
C ALA A 518 2.19 63.23 9.18
N ARG A 519 2.80 62.56 10.16
CA ARG A 519 4.26 62.54 10.33
C ARG A 519 4.88 61.69 9.22
N GLN A 520 5.63 62.35 8.34
CA GLN A 520 6.39 61.73 7.26
C GLN A 520 7.88 61.83 7.55
N GLU A 521 8.67 60.91 6.98
CA GLU A 521 10.12 60.89 7.16
C GLU A 521 10.82 61.01 5.80
N LEU A 522 11.56 62.09 5.62
CA LEU A 522 12.50 62.24 4.52
C LEU A 522 13.79 61.51 4.89
N GLN A 523 14.14 60.51 4.09
CA GLN A 523 15.35 59.71 4.27
C GLN A 523 16.35 60.06 3.16
N LEU A 524 17.58 60.42 3.55
CA LEU A 524 18.69 60.66 2.63
C LEU A 524 19.72 59.55 2.82
N PHE A 525 20.10 58.89 1.75
CA PHE A 525 21.11 57.85 1.75
C PHE A 525 22.46 58.39 1.28
N SER A 526 23.55 57.69 1.63
CA SER A 526 24.88 58.07 1.18
C SER A 526 24.95 58.12 -0.36
N GLY A 527 25.44 59.24 -0.90
CA GLY A 527 25.53 59.48 -2.35
C GLY A 527 24.24 59.99 -3.02
N ASP A 528 23.16 60.22 -2.28
CA ASP A 528 21.96 60.84 -2.83
C ASP A 528 22.20 62.27 -3.29
N ASN A 529 21.60 62.64 -4.42
CA ASN A 529 21.44 64.03 -4.77
C ASN A 529 20.29 64.62 -3.95
N ILE A 530 20.63 65.43 -2.94
CA ILE A 530 19.68 66.04 -2.00
C ILE A 530 18.53 66.72 -2.74
N THR A 531 18.81 67.46 -3.81
CA THR A 531 17.78 68.18 -4.59
C THR A 531 16.78 67.21 -5.23
N ASN A 532 17.24 66.08 -5.78
CA ASN A 532 16.37 65.09 -6.38
C ASN A 532 15.55 64.32 -5.33
N THR A 533 16.17 63.93 -4.22
CA THR A 533 15.47 63.21 -3.14
C THR A 533 14.41 64.09 -2.49
N VAL A 534 14.72 65.35 -2.19
CA VAL A 534 13.72 66.32 -1.70
C VAL A 534 12.63 66.56 -2.73
N HIS A 535 12.98 66.65 -4.01
CA HIS A 535 11.98 66.84 -5.07
C HIS A 535 11.00 65.67 -5.16
N ALA A 536 11.50 64.43 -5.19
CA ALA A 536 10.68 63.22 -5.21
C ALA A 536 9.81 63.10 -3.96
N PHE A 537 10.33 63.50 -2.80
CA PHE A 537 9.57 63.53 -1.55
C PHE A 537 8.43 64.56 -1.60
N VAL A 538 8.73 65.79 -2.03
CA VAL A 538 7.74 66.88 -2.21
C VAL A 538 6.64 66.45 -3.18
N GLU A 539 7.01 65.84 -4.31
CA GLU A 539 6.06 65.35 -5.31
C GLU A 539 5.19 64.21 -4.77
N LYS A 540 5.81 63.19 -4.14
CA LYS A 540 5.12 62.05 -3.54
C LYS A 540 4.06 62.47 -2.51
N HIS A 541 4.35 63.53 -1.74
CA HIS A 541 3.47 64.00 -0.68
C HIS A 541 2.65 65.24 -1.07
N GLY A 542 2.66 65.65 -2.35
CA GLY A 542 1.85 66.75 -2.86
C GLY A 542 2.16 68.12 -2.22
N MET A 543 3.42 68.34 -1.81
CA MET A 543 3.85 69.57 -1.15
C MET A 543 4.08 70.70 -2.18
N GLY A 544 3.85 71.95 -1.77
CA GLY A 544 4.01 73.12 -2.63
C GLY A 544 5.48 73.42 -3.02
N GLY A 545 5.67 74.17 -4.11
CA GLY A 545 7.01 74.50 -4.62
C GLY A 545 7.92 75.25 -3.64
N ASP A 546 7.35 76.05 -2.73
CA ASP A 546 8.09 76.77 -1.70
C ASP A 546 8.71 75.82 -0.66
N SER A 547 8.02 74.73 -0.32
CA SER A 547 8.50 73.70 0.60
C SER A 547 9.75 72.97 0.08
N LYS A 548 9.93 72.87 -1.24
CA LYS A 548 11.12 72.29 -1.86
C LYS A 548 12.38 73.10 -1.54
N THR A 549 12.29 74.42 -1.60
CA THR A 549 13.46 75.31 -1.40
C THR A 549 13.84 75.39 0.07
N GLU A 550 12.87 75.28 0.96
CA GLU A 550 13.08 75.27 2.41
C GLU A 550 13.73 73.95 2.89
N LEU A 551 13.27 72.80 2.38
CA LEU A 551 13.83 71.48 2.76
C LEU A 551 15.24 71.19 2.23
N ILE A 552 15.68 71.89 1.18
CA ILE A 552 17.04 71.75 0.63
C ILE A 552 18.07 72.54 1.46
N LYS A 553 17.65 73.64 2.11
CA LYS A 553 18.52 74.47 2.95
C LYS A 553 18.72 73.83 4.31
#